data_AF-A0A937XY65-F1
#
_entry.id   AF-A0A937XY65-F1
#
_cell.length_a   1.000
_cell.length_b   1.000
_cell.length_c   1.000
_cell.angle_alpha   90.00
_cell.angle_beta   90.00
_cell.angle_gamma   90.00
#
_symmetry.space_group_name_H-M   'P 1'
#
loop_
_entity.id
_entity.type
_entity.pdbx_description
1 polymer ?
#
loop_
_entity_poly.entity_id
_entity_poly.type
_entity_poly.pdbx_seq_one_letter_code
_entity_poly.pdbx_strand_id
1 'polypeptide(L)'
;MDEISAWMDGQLDKRQSRRELARVRDSEELRERWDEFHVVGDALRGERMLSPRFQQRLNQRLAQEPTVVAPQYRMGTRLLRYGLSAAASLAAVALVGWVVLSVTAPGPSTELAKAPAVASPAPTAQLASVPSDGKMSEYLIAHQEFSPSTSIQGLAPYIRTVSSGQPAKGR
;
A
#
# COMPACT_ATOMS: atom_id res chain seq x y z
N MET A 1 -17.99 -23.13 -40.75
CA MET A 1 -16.62 -22.81 -41.19
C MET A 1 -15.66 -23.40 -40.18
N ASP A 2 -14.53 -23.91 -40.65
CA ASP A 2 -13.44 -24.33 -39.76
C ASP A 2 -12.87 -23.09 -39.04
N GLU A 3 -12.63 -23.14 -37.73
CA GLU A 3 -12.16 -21.98 -36.94
C GLU A 3 -10.77 -21.54 -37.39
N ILE A 4 -9.93 -22.47 -37.86
CA ILE A 4 -8.62 -22.17 -38.41
C ILE A 4 -8.72 -21.38 -39.74
N SER A 5 -9.71 -21.68 -40.59
CA SER A 5 -10.01 -20.93 -41.81
C SER A 5 -10.47 -19.52 -41.49
N ALA A 6 -11.42 -19.39 -40.57
CA ALA A 6 -11.90 -18.09 -40.12
C ALA A 6 -10.77 -17.24 -39.51
N TRP A 7 -9.81 -17.90 -38.83
CA TRP A 7 -8.63 -17.24 -38.30
C TRP A 7 -7.67 -16.76 -39.39
N MET A 8 -7.39 -17.60 -40.40
CA MET A 8 -6.58 -17.24 -41.58
C MET A 8 -7.18 -16.08 -42.37
N ASP A 9 -8.50 -16.08 -42.55
CA ASP A 9 -9.23 -15.04 -43.30
C ASP A 9 -9.43 -13.75 -42.49
N GLY A 10 -8.95 -13.68 -41.24
CA GLY A 10 -9.08 -12.50 -40.39
C GLY A 10 -10.51 -12.23 -39.90
N GLN A 11 -11.39 -13.23 -39.93
CA GLN A 11 -12.81 -13.09 -39.55
C GLN A 11 -13.04 -13.21 -38.03
N LEU A 12 -12.02 -13.59 -37.26
CA LEU A 12 -12.12 -13.77 -35.82
C LEU A 12 -11.84 -12.47 -35.06
N ASP A 13 -12.60 -12.25 -33.97
CA ASP A 13 -12.32 -11.17 -33.04
C ASP A 13 -10.99 -11.39 -32.29
N LYS A 14 -10.54 -10.37 -31.54
CA LYS A 14 -9.26 -10.42 -30.81
C LYS A 14 -9.18 -11.52 -29.75
N ARG A 15 -10.30 -11.89 -29.12
CA ARG A 15 -10.33 -12.96 -28.10
C ARG A 15 -10.34 -14.33 -28.76
N GLN A 16 -11.14 -14.50 -29.81
CA GLN A 16 -11.20 -15.69 -30.66
C GLN A 16 -9.84 -15.99 -31.28
N SER A 17 -9.21 -15.00 -31.91
CA SER A 17 -7.86 -15.12 -32.48
C SER A 17 -6.81 -15.59 -31.46
N ARG A 18 -6.89 -15.11 -30.21
CA ARG A 18 -5.97 -15.55 -29.15
C ARG A 18 -6.21 -16.99 -28.69
N ARG A 19 -7.47 -17.44 -28.72
CA ARG A 19 -7.82 -18.84 -28.40
C ARG A 19 -7.37 -19.76 -29.52
N GLU A 20 -7.61 -19.40 -30.78
CA GLU A 20 -7.16 -20.19 -31.92
C GLU A 20 -5.65 -20.28 -32.01
N LEU A 21 -4.93 -19.17 -31.78
CA LEU A 21 -3.47 -19.20 -31.69
C LEU A 21 -2.97 -20.18 -30.61
N ALA A 22 -3.61 -20.22 -29.44
CA ALA A 22 -3.24 -21.17 -28.38
C ALA A 22 -3.51 -22.62 -28.79
N ARG A 23 -4.62 -22.88 -29.47
CA ARG A 23 -4.97 -24.22 -29.99
C ARG A 23 -4.00 -24.71 -31.05
N VAL A 24 -3.66 -23.86 -32.02
CA VAL A 24 -2.67 -24.18 -33.07
C VAL A 24 -1.28 -24.39 -32.46
N ARG A 25 -0.92 -23.64 -31.41
CA ARG A 25 0.34 -23.87 -30.70
C ARG A 25 0.39 -25.24 -30.01
N ASP A 26 -0.72 -25.72 -29.47
CA ASP A 26 -0.75 -26.92 -28.63
C ASP A 26 -1.13 -28.20 -29.40
N SER A 27 -1.69 -28.09 -30.62
CA SER A 27 -2.10 -29.21 -31.47
C SER A 27 -1.24 -29.35 -32.72
N GLU A 28 -0.67 -30.54 -32.93
CA GLU A 28 0.10 -30.85 -34.15
C GLU A 28 -0.79 -30.95 -35.39
N GLU A 29 -1.95 -31.60 -35.28
CA GLU A 29 -2.93 -31.72 -36.38
C GLU A 29 -3.36 -30.34 -36.91
N LEU A 30 -3.58 -29.37 -36.02
CA LEU A 30 -3.96 -28.01 -36.43
C LEU A 30 -2.80 -27.28 -37.14
N ARG A 31 -1.54 -27.55 -36.76
CA ARG A 31 -0.38 -27.00 -37.47
C ARG A 31 -0.23 -27.60 -38.86
N GLU A 32 -0.44 -28.91 -39.01
CA GLU A 32 -0.42 -29.57 -40.32
C GLU A 32 -1.51 -29.00 -41.23
N ARG A 33 -2.74 -28.84 -40.70
CA ARG A 33 -3.86 -28.22 -41.43
C ARG A 33 -3.55 -26.78 -41.85
N TRP A 34 -2.94 -26.00 -40.96
CA TRP A 34 -2.50 -24.64 -41.24
C TRP A 34 -1.50 -24.58 -42.40
N ASP A 35 -0.49 -25.45 -42.37
CA ASP A 35 0.53 -25.55 -43.41
C ASP A 35 -0.07 -25.99 -44.74
N GLU A 36 -0.97 -26.98 -44.74
CA GLU A 36 -1.67 -27.44 -45.95
C GLU A 36 -2.45 -26.30 -46.62
N PHE A 37 -3.23 -25.54 -45.84
CA PHE A 37 -4.00 -24.43 -46.38
C PHE A 37 -3.13 -23.31 -46.96
N HIS A 38 -1.98 -23.01 -46.34
CA HIS A 38 -1.04 -22.03 -46.90
C HIS A 38 -0.40 -22.54 -48.19
N VAL A 39 0.01 -23.81 -48.25
CA VAL A 39 0.59 -24.42 -49.46
C VAL A 39 -0.41 -24.40 -50.62
N VAL A 40 -1.67 -24.77 -50.38
CA VAL A 40 -2.74 -24.70 -51.38
C VAL A 40 -2.96 -23.25 -51.82
N GLY A 41 -3.07 -22.32 -50.87
CA GLY A 41 -3.25 -20.90 -51.17
C GLY A 41 -2.12 -20.30 -52.01
N ASP A 42 -0.88 -20.67 -51.71
CA ASP A 42 0.31 -20.20 -52.42
C ASP A 42 0.37 -20.81 -53.84
N ALA A 43 0.02 -22.09 -53.99
CA ALA A 43 -0.08 -22.73 -55.30
C ALA A 43 -1.16 -22.07 -56.19
N LEU A 44 -2.34 -21.74 -55.62
CA LEU A 44 -3.42 -21.07 -56.34
C LEU A 44 -3.05 -19.64 -56.77
N ARG A 45 -2.22 -18.94 -55.98
CA ARG A 45 -1.73 -17.58 -56.31
C ARG A 45 -0.51 -17.58 -57.23
N GLY A 46 0.07 -18.75 -57.52
CA GLY A 46 1.31 -18.85 -58.28
C GLY A 46 2.53 -18.29 -57.54
N GLU A 47 2.49 -18.28 -56.21
CA GLU A 47 3.59 -17.83 -55.38
C GLU A 47 4.78 -18.79 -55.48
N ARG A 48 5.99 -18.25 -55.45
CA ARG A 48 7.20 -19.08 -55.54
C ARG A 48 7.38 -19.87 -54.25
N MET A 49 7.56 -21.18 -54.38
CA MET A 49 7.91 -22.02 -53.24
C MET A 49 9.21 -21.54 -52.59
N LEU A 50 9.18 -21.44 -51.27
CA LEU A 50 10.36 -21.12 -50.49
C LEU A 50 11.42 -22.22 -50.66
N SER A 51 12.69 -21.84 -50.55
CA SER A 51 13.79 -22.80 -50.59
C SER A 51 13.61 -23.92 -49.54
N PRO A 52 14.09 -25.15 -49.80
CA PRO A 52 14.01 -26.24 -48.83
C PRO A 52 14.54 -25.83 -47.45
N ARG A 53 13.89 -26.28 -46.37
CA ARG A 53 14.26 -25.99 -44.97
C ARG A 53 14.28 -24.49 -44.61
N PHE A 54 13.56 -23.64 -45.34
CA PHE A 54 13.47 -22.21 -45.02
C PHE A 54 12.99 -21.98 -43.58
N GLN A 55 11.87 -22.59 -43.17
CA GLN A 55 11.32 -22.46 -41.81
C GLN A 55 12.34 -22.85 -40.74
N GLN A 56 13.11 -23.92 -40.94
CA GLN A 56 14.15 -24.36 -40.02
C GLN A 56 15.25 -23.31 -39.87
N ARG A 57 15.77 -22.75 -40.98
CA ARG A 57 16.80 -21.70 -40.94
C ARG A 57 16.27 -20.41 -40.33
N LEU A 58 15.02 -20.07 -40.62
CA LEU A 58 14.35 -18.91 -40.04
C LEU A 58 14.27 -19.05 -38.51
N ASN A 59 13.73 -20.17 -38.01
CA ASN A 59 13.61 -20.44 -36.59
C ASN A 59 14.99 -20.44 -35.88
N GLN A 60 16.01 -21.05 -36.50
CA GLN A 60 17.38 -21.02 -35.98
C GLN A 60 17.93 -19.60 -35.84
N ARG A 61 17.67 -18.70 -36.80
CA ARG A 61 18.11 -17.31 -36.73
C ARG A 61 17.32 -16.53 -35.67
N LEU A 62 16.00 -16.70 -35.61
CA LEU A 62 15.13 -16.11 -34.58
C LEU A 62 15.56 -16.52 -33.16
N ALA A 63 15.94 -17.78 -32.96
CA ALA A 63 16.44 -18.26 -31.66
C ALA A 63 17.78 -17.62 -31.25
N GLN A 64 18.54 -17.09 -32.21
CA GLN A 64 19.80 -16.37 -31.97
C GLN A 64 19.58 -14.86 -31.77
N GLU A 65 18.37 -14.35 -32.01
CA GLU A 65 18.09 -12.93 -31.80
C GLU A 65 18.04 -12.61 -30.30
N PRO A 66 18.73 -11.55 -29.85
CA PRO A 66 18.64 -11.11 -28.46
C PRO A 66 17.19 -10.71 -28.17
N THR A 67 16.59 -11.27 -27.13
CA THR A 67 15.22 -10.94 -26.73
C THR A 67 15.09 -9.44 -26.49
N VAL A 68 14.37 -8.74 -27.36
CA VAL A 68 14.11 -7.31 -27.21
C VAL A 68 13.19 -7.13 -26.00
N VAL A 69 13.78 -6.72 -24.88
CA VAL A 69 13.02 -6.34 -23.68
C VAL A 69 12.36 -4.98 -23.96
N ALA A 70 11.21 -5.00 -24.62
CA ALA A 70 10.37 -3.82 -24.70
C ALA A 70 9.86 -3.48 -23.28
N PRO A 71 9.95 -2.23 -22.81
CA PRO A 71 9.49 -1.84 -21.48
C PRO A 71 7.99 -2.12 -21.36
N GLN A 72 7.64 -3.09 -20.52
CA GLN A 72 6.26 -3.38 -20.20
C GLN A 72 5.75 -2.30 -19.24
N TYR A 73 4.87 -1.42 -19.71
CA TYR A 73 4.17 -0.47 -18.83
C TYR A 73 3.28 -1.26 -17.87
N ARG A 74 3.76 -1.45 -16.63
CA ARG A 74 2.98 -2.09 -15.57
C ARG A 74 1.82 -1.18 -15.18
N MET A 75 0.63 -1.52 -15.64
CA MET A 75 -0.62 -0.80 -15.36
C MET A 75 -1.16 -1.02 -13.93
N GLY A 76 -0.32 -1.53 -13.02
CA GLY A 76 -0.73 -2.05 -11.70
C GLY A 76 -0.85 -1.01 -10.57
N THR A 77 -0.41 0.23 -10.76
CA THR A 77 -0.35 1.20 -9.64
C THR A 77 -1.65 1.94 -9.36
N ARG A 78 -2.63 1.94 -10.27
CA ARG A 78 -3.91 2.67 -10.04
C ARG A 78 -4.86 1.92 -9.10
N LEU A 79 -5.00 0.60 -9.23
CA LEU A 79 -5.93 -0.18 -8.40
C LEU A 79 -5.53 -0.15 -6.91
N LEU A 80 -4.22 -0.27 -6.62
CA LEU A 80 -3.71 -0.20 -5.24
C LEU A 80 -3.96 1.16 -4.57
N ARG A 81 -3.92 2.26 -5.32
CA ARG A 81 -4.14 3.60 -4.76
C ARG A 81 -5.57 3.81 -4.29
N TYR A 82 -6.55 3.32 -5.04
CA TYR A 82 -7.97 3.45 -4.63
C TYR A 82 -8.37 2.45 -3.54
N GLY A 83 -7.75 1.27 -3.49
CA GLY A 83 -7.98 0.30 -2.41
C GLY A 83 -7.53 0.80 -1.04
N LEU A 84 -6.44 1.57 -0.98
CA LEU A 84 -5.90 2.10 0.28
C LEU A 84 -6.85 3.10 0.95
N SER A 85 -7.51 3.96 0.17
CA SER A 85 -8.46 4.95 0.70
C SER A 85 -9.69 4.28 1.31
N ALA A 86 -10.22 3.24 0.67
CA ALA A 86 -11.35 2.48 1.21
C ALA A 86 -11.00 1.77 2.52
N ALA A 87 -9.81 1.13 2.59
CA ALA A 87 -9.33 0.49 3.81
C ALA A 87 -9.11 1.49 4.96
N ALA A 88 -8.54 2.67 4.67
CA ALA A 88 -8.32 3.72 5.66
C ALA A 88 -9.64 4.24 6.27
N SER A 89 -10.67 4.45 5.44
CA SER A 89 -11.98 4.89 5.91
C SER A 89 -12.63 3.86 6.85
N LEU A 90 -12.55 2.58 6.53
CA LEU A 90 -13.08 1.51 7.38
C LEU A 90 -12.32 1.41 8.72
N ALA A 91 -11.00 1.55 8.69
CA ALA A 91 -10.18 1.55 9.91
C ALA A 91 -10.50 2.73 10.83
N ALA A 92 -10.71 3.93 10.27
CA ALA A 92 -11.09 5.12 11.03
C ALA A 92 -12.45 4.94 11.72
N VAL A 93 -13.46 4.42 11.00
CA VAL A 93 -14.79 4.14 11.57
C VAL A 93 -14.71 3.10 12.69
N ALA A 94 -13.91 2.04 12.50
CA ALA A 94 -13.70 1.02 13.52
C ALA A 94 -13.06 1.59 14.81
N LEU A 95 -12.04 2.44 14.67
CA LEU A 95 -11.39 3.11 15.79
C LEU A 95 -12.35 4.02 16.56
N VAL A 96 -13.17 4.81 15.86
CA VAL A 96 -14.17 5.68 16.50
C VAL A 96 -15.20 4.83 17.27
N GLY A 97 -15.69 3.74 16.66
CA GLY A 97 -16.62 2.82 17.32
C GLY A 97 -16.02 2.20 18.59
N TRP A 98 -14.75 1.81 18.56
CA TRP A 98 -14.03 1.28 19.72
C TRP A 98 -13.95 2.29 20.88
N VAL A 99 -13.60 3.55 20.58
CA VAL A 99 -13.51 4.61 21.59
C VAL A 99 -14.88 4.85 22.25
N VAL A 100 -15.95 4.94 21.46
CA VAL A 100 -17.31 5.13 21.98
C VAL A 100 -17.70 3.98 22.91
N LEU A 101 -17.42 2.73 22.52
CA LEU A 101 -17.71 1.57 23.36
C LEU A 101 -16.89 1.59 24.65
N SER A 102 -15.61 1.98 24.59
CA SER A 102 -14.74 2.05 25.77
C SER A 102 -15.16 3.12 26.79
N VAL A 103 -15.71 4.25 26.32
CA VAL A 103 -16.17 5.35 27.18
C VAL A 103 -17.58 5.09 27.74
N THR A 104 -18.40 4.35 27.01
CA THR A 104 -19.80 4.05 27.40
C THR A 104 -19.93 2.73 28.16
N ALA A 105 -18.84 1.95 28.27
CA ALA A 105 -18.84 0.73 29.06
C ALA A 105 -19.07 1.07 30.55
N PRO A 106 -20.12 0.54 31.19
CA PRO A 106 -20.34 0.74 32.61
C PRO A 106 -19.22 0.05 33.40
N GLY A 107 -18.34 0.83 34.01
CA GLY A 107 -17.40 0.33 35.01
C GLY A 107 -18.14 -0.11 36.29
N PRO A 108 -17.58 -1.05 37.08
CA PRO A 108 -18.19 -1.46 38.34
C PRO A 108 -18.30 -0.24 39.28
N SER A 109 -19.52 0.04 39.71
CA SER A 109 -19.84 1.06 40.70
C SER A 109 -19.03 0.79 41.98
N THR A 110 -17.97 1.55 42.21
CA THR A 110 -17.35 1.58 43.53
C THR A 110 -18.27 2.39 44.43
N GLU A 111 -19.08 1.68 45.20
CA GLU A 111 -19.89 2.23 46.28
C GLU A 111 -18.95 2.94 47.26
N LEU A 112 -18.95 4.29 47.25
CA LEU A 112 -18.23 5.08 48.25
C LEU A 112 -18.90 4.79 49.60
N ALA A 113 -18.20 4.04 50.45
CA ALA A 113 -18.53 3.92 51.86
C ALA A 113 -18.58 5.32 52.49
N LYS A 114 -19.76 5.70 52.98
CA LYS A 114 -20.03 6.95 53.68
C LYS A 114 -19.37 6.91 55.07
N ALA A 115 -18.15 7.41 55.19
CA ALA A 115 -17.54 7.71 56.49
C ALA A 115 -18.14 9.00 57.09
N PRO A 116 -18.36 9.09 58.42
CA PRO A 116 -18.95 10.27 59.03
C PRO A 116 -18.01 11.47 58.92
N ALA A 117 -18.58 12.61 58.51
CA ALA A 117 -17.88 13.88 58.38
C ALA A 117 -17.54 14.44 59.77
N VAL A 118 -16.27 14.34 60.16
CA VAL A 118 -15.67 15.23 61.16
C VAL A 118 -15.09 16.43 60.43
N ALA A 119 -15.65 17.62 60.70
CA ALA A 119 -15.17 18.88 60.16
C ALA A 119 -13.77 19.17 60.70
N SER A 120 -12.80 19.30 59.79
CA SER A 120 -11.48 19.86 60.05
C SER A 120 -11.09 20.75 58.86
N PRO A 121 -10.40 21.87 59.10
CA PRO A 121 -10.25 22.95 58.13
C PRO A 121 -9.54 22.48 56.87
N ALA A 122 -9.98 23.02 55.72
CA ALA A 122 -9.54 22.65 54.39
C ALA A 122 -8.00 22.56 54.29
N PRO A 123 -7.43 21.41 53.88
CA PRO A 123 -6.04 21.38 53.50
C PRO A 123 -5.92 22.12 52.17
N THR A 124 -5.26 23.26 52.19
CA THR A 124 -4.68 23.84 50.97
C THR A 124 -3.88 22.74 50.29
N ALA A 125 -4.23 22.35 49.07
CA ALA A 125 -3.52 21.33 48.32
C ALA A 125 -2.08 21.83 48.05
N GLN A 126 -1.16 21.53 48.95
CA GLN A 126 0.25 21.67 48.71
C GLN A 126 0.63 20.54 47.75
N LEU A 127 0.82 20.89 46.48
CA LEU A 127 1.52 20.02 45.54
C LEU A 127 2.86 19.65 46.17
N ALA A 128 3.06 18.37 46.43
CA ALA A 128 4.34 17.85 46.86
C ALA A 128 5.37 18.23 45.78
N SER A 129 6.19 19.24 46.05
CA SER A 129 7.38 19.51 45.26
C SER A 129 8.37 18.39 45.57
N VAL A 130 8.49 17.44 44.65
CA VAL A 130 9.60 16.49 44.65
C VAL A 130 10.88 17.32 44.59
N PRO A 131 11.88 17.12 45.48
CA PRO A 131 13.18 17.74 45.33
C PRO A 131 13.78 17.22 44.04
N SER A 132 13.80 18.06 43.01
CA SER A 132 14.48 17.77 41.77
C SER A 132 15.94 18.17 41.96
N ASP A 133 16.87 17.22 41.81
CA ASP A 133 18.32 17.36 41.99
C ASP A 133 19.01 18.35 41.00
N GLY A 134 18.26 19.31 40.43
CA GLY A 134 18.72 20.25 39.41
C GLY A 134 18.94 19.60 38.03
N LYS A 135 19.44 18.35 38.00
CA LYS A 135 19.76 17.60 36.78
C LYS A 135 18.54 17.31 35.89
N MET A 136 17.38 17.04 36.49
CA MET A 136 16.14 16.88 35.73
C MET A 136 15.67 18.22 35.12
N SER A 137 15.91 19.33 35.82
CA SER A 137 15.60 20.67 35.29
C SER A 137 16.49 21.00 34.10
N GLU A 138 17.79 20.70 34.19
CA GLU A 138 18.76 20.92 33.11
C GLU A 138 18.43 20.05 31.88
N TYR A 139 18.05 18.78 32.10
CA TYR A 139 17.59 17.90 31.03
C TYR A 139 16.32 18.43 30.34
N LEU A 140 15.33 18.90 31.11
CA LEU A 140 14.08 19.44 30.55
C LEU A 140 14.30 20.73 29.75
N ILE A 141 15.21 21.59 30.20
CA ILE A 141 15.61 22.82 29.47
C ILE A 141 16.27 22.44 28.14
N ALA A 142 17.26 21.54 28.16
CA ALA A 142 17.92 21.07 26.94
C ALA A 142 16.93 20.39 25.97
N HIS A 143 15.94 19.67 26.49
CA HIS A 143 14.93 19.00 25.67
C HIS A 143 13.94 19.99 25.03
N GLN A 144 13.65 21.12 25.70
CA GLN A 144 12.80 22.18 25.15
C GLN A 144 13.44 22.94 23.98
N GLU A 145 14.77 23.11 23.99
CA GLU A 145 15.48 23.77 22.87
C GLU A 145 15.37 22.96 21.56
N PHE A 146 15.29 21.63 21.65
CA PHE A 146 15.21 20.74 20.49
C PHE A 146 13.79 20.36 20.08
N SER A 147 12.79 20.66 20.91
CA SER A 147 11.38 20.37 20.63
C SER A 147 10.53 21.59 20.99
N PRO A 148 10.52 22.65 20.14
CA PRO A 148 9.57 23.72 20.29
C PRO A 148 8.17 23.12 20.18
N SER A 149 7.40 23.15 21.27
CA SER A 149 6.00 22.81 21.21
C SER A 149 5.34 23.81 20.27
N THR A 150 5.01 23.36 19.05
CA THR A 150 4.17 24.09 18.13
C THR A 150 2.89 24.42 18.88
N SER A 151 2.75 25.67 19.31
CA SER A 151 1.51 26.20 19.83
C SER A 151 0.48 26.06 18.71
N ILE A 152 -0.38 25.05 18.81
CA ILE A 152 -1.56 24.95 17.98
C ILE A 152 -2.33 26.25 18.20
N GLN A 153 -2.43 27.02 17.14
CA GLN A 153 -3.05 28.35 17.11
C GLN A 153 -4.47 28.25 17.71
N GLY A 154 -4.66 28.73 18.94
CA GLY A 154 -5.98 28.79 19.59
C GLY A 154 -6.07 28.38 21.07
N LEU A 155 -5.03 27.79 21.67
CA LEU A 155 -5.00 27.49 23.11
C LEU A 155 -3.75 28.10 23.75
N ALA A 156 -3.94 28.96 24.76
CA ALA A 156 -2.84 29.60 25.48
C ALA A 156 -1.99 28.55 26.20
N PRO A 157 -0.66 28.47 25.95
CA PRO A 157 0.19 27.56 26.70
C PRO A 157 0.42 28.15 28.09
N TYR A 158 0.05 27.39 29.13
CA TYR A 158 0.40 27.71 30.51
C TYR A 158 1.90 27.46 30.75
N ILE A 159 2.73 28.47 30.46
CA ILE A 159 4.13 28.46 30.88
C ILE A 159 4.19 28.97 32.31
N ARG A 160 4.47 28.07 33.26
CA ARG A 160 4.87 28.44 34.62
C ARG A 160 6.37 28.68 34.60
N THR A 161 6.80 29.93 34.66
CA THR A 161 8.22 30.27 34.84
C THR A 161 8.66 29.82 36.24
N VAL A 162 9.75 29.03 36.31
CA VAL A 162 10.43 28.73 37.56
C VAL A 162 11.83 29.33 37.50
N SER A 163 12.09 30.31 38.36
CA SER A 163 13.43 30.87 38.59
C SER A 163 14.14 29.98 39.61
N SER A 164 15.32 29.46 39.28
CA SER A 164 16.18 28.79 40.26
C SER A 164 16.89 29.85 41.12
N GLY A 165 16.59 29.86 42.41
CA GLY A 165 17.33 30.66 43.39
C GLY A 165 18.63 29.97 43.75
N GLN A 166 19.76 30.62 43.47
CA GLN A 166 21.09 30.15 43.85
C GLN A 166 21.31 30.40 45.36
N PRO A 167 21.67 29.40 46.18
CA PRO A 167 21.93 29.65 47.59
C PRO A 167 23.23 30.43 47.78
N ALA A 168 23.11 31.58 48.45
CA ALA A 168 24.23 32.41 48.88
C ALA A 168 25.11 31.65 49.89
N LYS A 169 26.43 31.66 49.63
CA LYS A 169 27.44 31.04 50.48
C LYS A 169 27.66 31.91 51.73
N GLY A 170 26.97 31.57 52.82
CA GLY A 170 27.16 32.15 54.14
C GLY A 170 28.50 31.73 54.75
N ARG A 171 29.20 32.72 55.29
CA ARG A 171 30.55 32.67 55.85
C ARG A 171 30.53 32.28 57.33
#